data_AF-R0IJK9-F1
#
_entry.id   AF-R0IJK9-F1
#
_cell.length_a   1.000
_cell.length_b   1.000
_cell.length_c   1.000
_cell.angle_alpha   90.00
_cell.angle_beta   90.00
_cell.angle_gamma   90.00
#
_symmetry.space_group_name_H-M   'P 1'
#
loop_
_entity.id
_entity.type
_entity.pdbx_description
1 polymer ?
#
loop_
_entity_poly.entity_id
_entity_poly.type
_entity_poly.pdbx_seq_one_letter_code
_entity_poly.pdbx_strand_id
1 'polypeptide(L)'
;MREAAAQYKKQIATKAKQAREIAKVAREKEREAKAAQLAATRAQKEQNRLAATTKKSRDKQSTPKRKASSSQNTKTAKRRRVVGCESGDGVAPPPAKPSTKTTTRGRNIKLPAKYI
;
A
#
# COMPACT_ATOMS: atom_id res chain seq x y z
N MET A 1 -32.35 -23.50 59.29
CA MET A 1 -31.87 -23.92 57.95
C MET A 1 -31.84 -22.81 56.89
N ARG A 2 -32.80 -21.87 56.82
CA ARG A 2 -32.83 -20.84 55.75
C ARG A 2 -31.71 -19.79 55.83
N GLU A 3 -31.24 -19.45 57.03
CA GLU A 3 -30.21 -18.43 57.24
C GLU A 3 -28.83 -18.86 56.74
N ALA A 4 -28.43 -20.11 56.97
CA ALA A 4 -27.19 -20.67 56.45
C ALA A 4 -27.16 -20.66 54.91
N ALA A 5 -28.28 -21.00 54.27
CA ALA A 5 -28.42 -20.93 52.81
C ALA A 5 -28.34 -19.47 52.29
N ALA A 6 -28.90 -18.51 53.01
CA ALA A 6 -28.79 -17.09 52.65
C ALA A 6 -27.36 -16.57 52.78
N GLN A 7 -26.61 -16.99 53.82
CA GLN A 7 -25.20 -16.63 53.96
C GLN A 7 -24.33 -17.23 52.85
N TYR A 8 -24.56 -18.50 52.50
CA TYR A 8 -23.85 -19.15 51.41
C TYR A 8 -24.06 -18.42 50.06
N LYS A 9 -25.31 -18.02 49.75
CA LYS A 9 -25.62 -17.21 48.57
C LYS A 9 -24.91 -15.86 48.58
N LYS A 10 -24.83 -15.19 49.73
CA LYS A 10 -24.08 -13.93 49.89
C LYS A 10 -22.59 -14.13 49.60
N GLN A 11 -21.98 -15.21 50.09
CA GLN A 11 -20.58 -15.53 49.84
C GLN A 11 -20.29 -15.82 48.36
N ILE A 12 -21.22 -16.49 47.65
CA ILE A 12 -21.09 -16.68 46.20
C ILE A 12 -21.15 -15.33 45.48
N ALA A 13 -22.10 -14.47 45.85
CA ALA A 13 -22.27 -13.18 45.23
C ALA A 13 -21.05 -12.25 45.45
N THR A 14 -20.43 -12.27 46.62
CA THR A 14 -19.21 -11.49 46.89
C THR A 14 -18.02 -12.00 46.10
N LYS A 15 -17.81 -13.32 46.03
CA LYS A 15 -16.77 -13.93 45.18
C LYS A 15 -16.96 -13.59 43.71
N ALA A 16 -18.21 -13.62 43.22
CA ALA A 16 -18.51 -13.24 41.85
C ALA A 16 -18.24 -11.76 41.56
N LYS A 17 -18.50 -10.86 42.52
CA LYS A 17 -18.15 -9.43 42.41
C LYS A 17 -16.64 -9.23 42.37
N GLN A 18 -15.90 -9.87 43.26
CA GLN A 18 -14.43 -9.80 43.29
C GLN A 18 -13.80 -10.29 41.99
N ALA A 19 -14.28 -11.41 41.43
CA ALA A 19 -13.82 -11.92 40.15
C ALA A 19 -14.06 -10.93 39.00
N ARG A 20 -15.20 -10.21 39.00
CA ARG A 20 -15.50 -9.18 38.00
C ARG A 20 -14.59 -7.97 38.14
N GLU A 21 -14.28 -7.54 39.35
CA GLU A 21 -13.37 -6.41 39.60
C GLU A 21 -11.94 -6.73 39.13
N ILE A 22 -11.44 -7.92 39.45
CA ILE A 22 -10.13 -8.38 38.98
C ILE A 22 -10.09 -8.40 37.44
N ALA A 23 -11.14 -8.95 36.80
CA ALA A 23 -11.23 -8.97 35.35
C ALA A 23 -11.33 -7.56 34.74
N LYS A 24 -12.01 -6.61 35.41
CA LYS A 24 -12.10 -5.21 34.97
C LYS A 24 -10.74 -4.54 35.01
N VAL A 25 -10.00 -4.67 36.11
CA VAL A 25 -8.66 -4.11 36.27
C VAL A 25 -7.69 -4.68 35.22
N ALA A 26 -7.75 -5.99 34.94
CA ALA A 26 -6.95 -6.59 33.88
C ALA A 26 -7.25 -5.99 32.49
N ARG A 27 -8.53 -5.83 32.15
CA ARG A 27 -8.95 -5.22 30.87
C ARG A 27 -8.59 -3.74 30.74
N GLU A 28 -8.54 -3.00 31.85
CA GLU A 28 -8.12 -1.60 31.84
C GLU A 28 -6.62 -1.49 31.57
N LYS A 29 -5.79 -2.28 32.27
CA LYS A 29 -4.35 -2.35 32.01
C LYS A 29 -4.03 -2.74 30.57
N GLU A 30 -4.73 -3.72 30.02
CA GLU A 30 -4.55 -4.10 28.60
C GLU A 30 -4.95 -2.98 27.63
N ARG A 31 -6.04 -2.25 27.93
CA ARG A 31 -6.49 -1.13 27.10
C ARG A 31 -5.51 0.02 27.15
N GLU A 32 -4.95 0.35 28.30
CA GLU A 32 -3.92 1.37 28.45
C GLU A 32 -2.65 1.02 27.66
N ALA A 33 -2.18 -0.22 27.77
CA ALA A 33 -1.02 -0.70 26.99
C ALA A 33 -1.27 -0.61 25.47
N LYS A 34 -2.45 -1.05 25.01
CA LYS A 34 -2.85 -0.95 23.60
C LYS A 34 -2.99 0.51 23.14
N ALA A 35 -3.52 1.39 23.98
CA ALA A 35 -3.66 2.81 23.66
C ALA A 35 -2.29 3.47 23.46
N ALA A 36 -1.30 3.17 24.32
CA ALA A 36 0.06 3.67 24.16
C ALA A 36 0.71 3.19 22.86
N GLN A 37 0.56 1.90 22.52
CA GLN A 37 1.06 1.36 21.24
C GLN A 37 0.39 2.01 20.04
N LEU A 38 -0.94 2.20 20.09
CA LEU A 38 -1.68 2.87 19.02
C LEU A 38 -1.26 4.34 18.87
N ALA A 39 -1.00 5.05 19.96
CA ALA A 39 -0.49 6.42 19.92
C ALA A 39 0.87 6.49 19.22
N ALA A 40 1.81 5.60 19.58
CA ALA A 40 3.14 5.53 18.95
C ALA A 40 3.04 5.24 17.44
N THR A 41 2.22 4.27 17.04
CA THR A 41 2.03 3.94 15.61
C THR A 41 1.38 5.06 14.82
N ARG A 42 0.45 5.82 15.42
CA ARG A 42 -0.16 7.00 14.79
C ARG A 42 0.87 8.11 14.59
N ALA A 43 1.67 8.41 15.61
CA ALA A 43 2.74 9.41 15.51
C ALA A 43 3.74 9.07 14.40
N GLN A 44 4.18 7.80 14.32
CA GLN A 44 5.08 7.35 13.26
C GLN A 44 4.44 7.47 11.86
N LYS A 45 3.17 7.09 11.72
CA LYS A 45 2.44 7.25 10.44
C LYS A 45 2.32 8.72 10.03
N GLU A 46 2.10 9.61 10.99
CA GLU A 46 2.03 11.04 10.73
C GLU A 46 3.38 11.59 10.25
N GLN A 47 4.48 11.26 10.92
CA GLN A 47 5.82 11.63 10.48
C GLN A 47 6.10 11.13 9.06
N ASN A 48 5.79 9.87 8.76
CA ASN A 48 5.95 9.30 7.43
C ASN A 48 5.11 10.03 6.38
N ARG A 49 3.86 10.40 6.72
CA ARG A 49 2.98 11.17 5.84
C ARG A 49 3.56 12.54 5.56
N LEU A 50 4.02 13.27 6.57
CA LEU A 50 4.63 14.58 6.42
C LEU A 50 5.87 14.49 5.51
N ALA A 51 6.76 13.53 5.77
CA ALA A 51 7.95 13.30 4.94
C ALA A 51 7.62 12.94 3.49
N ALA A 52 6.58 12.14 3.24
CA ALA A 52 6.14 11.83 1.88
C ALA A 52 5.52 13.04 1.18
N THR A 53 4.79 13.88 1.91
CA THR A 53 4.12 15.06 1.37
C THR A 53 5.12 16.15 1.01
N THR A 54 6.15 16.36 1.84
CA THR A 54 7.24 17.32 1.57
C THR A 54 8.10 16.90 0.36
N LYS A 55 8.38 15.60 0.19
CA LYS A 55 9.03 15.08 -1.03
C LYS A 55 8.20 15.37 -2.28
N LYS A 56 6.90 15.06 -2.25
CA LYS A 56 5.99 15.31 -3.37
C LYS A 56 5.85 16.79 -3.71
N SER A 57 5.78 17.69 -2.72
CA SER A 57 5.68 19.13 -2.99
C SER A 57 6.95 19.67 -3.66
N ARG A 58 8.13 19.24 -3.19
CA ARG A 58 9.42 19.57 -3.80
C ARG A 58 9.51 19.09 -5.25
N ASP A 59 9.12 17.84 -5.50
CA ASP A 59 9.19 17.25 -6.85
C ASP A 59 8.22 17.93 -7.82
N LYS A 60 7.00 18.27 -7.39
CA LYS A 60 6.03 19.02 -8.21
C LYS A 60 6.51 20.41 -8.59
N GLN A 61 7.27 21.09 -7.72
CA GLN A 61 7.84 22.40 -8.04
C GLN A 61 9.07 22.32 -8.96
N SER A 62 9.87 21.25 -8.83
CA SER A 62 11.13 21.08 -9.58
C SER A 62 10.93 20.49 -10.98
N THR A 63 10.01 19.53 -11.13
CA THR A 63 9.77 18.81 -12.39
C THR A 63 9.40 19.69 -13.59
N PRO A 64 8.45 20.66 -13.51
CA PRO A 64 8.15 21.53 -14.63
C PRO A 64 9.33 22.45 -14.97
N LYS A 65 10.07 22.96 -13.96
CA LYS A 65 11.28 23.78 -14.19
C LYS A 65 12.36 23.00 -14.93
N ARG A 66 12.59 21.73 -14.55
CA ARG A 66 13.55 20.83 -15.19
C ARG A 66 13.14 20.43 -16.61
N LYS A 67 11.84 20.31 -16.88
CA LYS A 67 11.31 20.06 -18.23
C LYS A 67 11.39 21.30 -19.11
N ALA A 68 11.14 22.48 -18.55
CA ALA A 68 11.32 23.76 -19.24
C ALA A 68 12.80 24.02 -19.59
N SER A 69 13.74 23.73 -18.69
CA SER A 69 15.17 23.85 -18.97
C SER A 69 15.71 22.78 -19.94
N SER A 70 14.91 21.78 -20.31
CA SER A 70 15.32 20.68 -21.20
C SER A 70 15.07 20.99 -22.69
N SER A 71 14.58 22.17 -23.04
CA SER A 71 14.43 22.56 -24.44
C SER A 71 15.75 23.09 -25.01
N GLN A 72 16.70 22.20 -25.33
CA GLN A 72 17.75 22.45 -26.32
C GLN A 72 18.62 21.20 -26.52
N ASN A 73 18.13 20.31 -27.38
CA ASN A 73 19.00 19.63 -28.32
C ASN A 73 18.26 19.66 -29.66
N THR A 74 18.22 20.86 -30.25
CA THR A 74 17.83 21.03 -31.65
C THR A 74 18.85 20.25 -32.47
N LYS A 75 18.49 19.03 -32.88
CA LYS A 75 19.24 18.29 -33.90
C LYS A 75 19.32 19.22 -35.11
N THR A 76 20.50 19.79 -35.35
CA THR A 76 20.77 20.56 -36.56
C THR A 76 20.56 19.64 -37.74
N ALA A 77 19.42 19.79 -38.42
CA ALA A 77 19.13 19.13 -39.68
C ALA A 77 20.17 19.62 -40.70
N LYS A 78 21.24 18.84 -40.88
CA LYS A 78 22.22 19.09 -41.94
C LYS A 78 22.48 17.82 -42.74
N ARG A 79 21.96 17.89 -43.98
CA ARG A 79 22.50 17.38 -45.25
C ARG A 79 21.98 16.02 -45.75
N ARG A 80 21.24 16.14 -46.86
CA ARG A 80 21.12 15.23 -48.02
C ARG A 80 22.21 14.16 -48.13
N ARG A 81 21.80 12.92 -48.40
CA ARG A 81 22.05 12.20 -49.68
C ARG A 81 21.02 11.06 -49.84
N VAL A 82 20.42 11.04 -51.03
CA VAL A 82 19.69 9.90 -51.61
C VAL A 82 20.73 8.92 -52.17
N VAL A 83 20.41 7.61 -52.14
CA VAL A 83 21.00 6.41 -52.81
C VAL A 83 21.11 5.30 -51.75
N GLY A 84 20.64 4.05 -51.92
CA GLY A 84 20.02 3.37 -53.06
C GLY A 84 19.15 2.20 -52.58
N CYS A 85 18.43 1.59 -53.53
CA CYS A 85 17.68 0.36 -53.36
C CYS A 85 18.54 -0.76 -52.76
N GLU A 86 17.93 -1.61 -51.92
CA GLU A 86 18.15 -3.05 -51.98
C GLU A 86 16.99 -3.80 -51.31
N SER A 87 16.42 -4.71 -52.08
CA SER A 87 15.32 -5.62 -51.79
C SER A 87 15.70 -6.66 -50.75
N GLY A 88 14.76 -6.98 -49.87
CA GLY A 88 14.87 -8.09 -48.92
C GLY A 88 13.48 -8.58 -48.57
N ASP A 89 12.90 -9.42 -49.43
CA ASP A 89 11.76 -10.28 -49.10
C ASP A 89 12.20 -11.32 -48.08
N GLY A 90 12.28 -10.90 -46.82
CA GLY A 90 12.33 -11.78 -45.67
C GLY A 90 10.96 -11.79 -45.03
N VAL A 91 10.11 -12.75 -45.39
CA VAL A 91 8.89 -13.06 -44.63
C VAL A 91 9.36 -13.53 -43.25
N ALA A 92 9.51 -12.59 -42.33
CA ALA A 92 9.73 -12.89 -40.93
C ALA A 92 8.51 -13.66 -40.42
N PRO A 93 8.69 -14.81 -39.74
CA PRO A 93 7.56 -15.49 -39.12
C PRO A 93 6.84 -14.51 -38.17
N PRO A 94 5.50 -14.55 -38.10
CA PRO A 94 4.76 -13.61 -37.28
C PRO A 94 5.28 -13.66 -35.85
N PRO A 95 5.45 -12.50 -35.17
CA PRO A 95 5.92 -12.48 -33.79
C PRO A 95 5.02 -13.37 -32.94
N ALA A 96 5.62 -14.22 -32.13
CA ALA A 96 4.89 -15.08 -31.21
C ALA A 96 3.98 -14.21 -30.33
N LYS A 97 2.70 -14.58 -30.25
CA LYS A 97 1.70 -13.86 -29.44
C LYS A 97 2.22 -13.73 -28.00
N PRO A 98 2.10 -12.55 -27.36
CA PRO A 98 2.56 -12.38 -25.99
C PRO A 98 1.77 -13.30 -25.05
N SER A 99 2.50 -13.96 -24.15
CA SER A 99 1.91 -14.83 -23.14
C SER A 99 0.90 -14.06 -22.29
N THR A 100 -0.33 -14.58 -22.18
CA THR A 100 -1.37 -13.97 -21.34
C THR A 100 -0.96 -14.08 -19.88
N LYS A 101 -0.70 -12.93 -19.25
CA LYS A 101 -0.36 -12.89 -17.83
C LYS A 101 -1.51 -13.45 -16.99
N THR A 102 -1.19 -14.27 -16.01
CA THR A 102 -2.14 -14.79 -15.02
C THR A 102 -2.10 -13.92 -13.76
N THR A 103 -3.25 -13.74 -13.13
CA THR A 103 -3.33 -13.09 -11.81
C THR A 103 -2.78 -14.01 -10.72
N THR A 104 -2.45 -13.47 -9.55
CA THR A 104 -2.03 -14.25 -8.36
C THR A 104 -3.05 -15.32 -7.94
N ARG A 105 -4.32 -15.18 -8.38
CA ARG A 105 -5.40 -16.16 -8.15
C ARG A 105 -5.62 -17.12 -9.34
N GLY A 106 -4.68 -17.20 -10.28
CA GLY A 106 -4.71 -18.13 -11.41
C GLY A 106 -5.70 -17.77 -12.54
N ARG A 107 -6.32 -16.58 -12.52
CA ARG A 107 -7.25 -16.15 -13.59
C ARG A 107 -6.47 -15.54 -14.76
N ASN A 108 -6.85 -15.91 -15.99
CA ASN A 108 -6.28 -15.37 -17.22
C ASN A 108 -6.75 -13.93 -17.45
N ILE A 109 -5.82 -13.05 -17.80
CA ILE A 109 -6.12 -11.65 -18.14
C ILE A 109 -6.31 -11.55 -19.65
N LYS A 110 -7.51 -11.17 -20.09
CA LYS A 110 -7.77 -10.81 -21.50
C LYS A 110 -7.25 -9.40 -21.74
N LEU A 111 -6.10 -9.28 -22.42
CA LEU A 111 -5.54 -7.98 -22.79
C LEU A 111 -6.27 -7.41 -24.03
N PRO A 112 -6.52 -6.09 -24.09
CA PRO A 112 -6.98 -5.44 -25.30
C PRO A 112 -6.02 -5.66 -26.48
N ALA A 113 -6.53 -5.76 -27.71
CA ALA A 113 -5.74 -6.07 -28.91
C ALA A 113 -4.54 -5.13 -29.15
N LYS A 114 -4.61 -3.88 -28.67
CA LYS A 114 -3.49 -2.92 -28.74
C LYS A 114 -2.29 -3.28 -27.85
N TYR A 115 -2.46 -4.24 -26.94
CA TYR A 115 -1.43 -4.74 -26.01
C TYR A 115 -1.11 -6.23 -26.24
N ILE A 116 -1.64 -6.81 -27.32
CA ILE A 116 -1.31 -8.15 -27.81
C ILE A 116 -0.38 -8.00 -29.01
#